data_AF-A0A5B6UTT0-F1
#
_entry.id   AF-A0A5B6UTT0-F1
#
_cell.length_a   1.000
_cell.length_b   1.000
_cell.length_c   1.000
_cell.angle_alpha   90.00
_cell.angle_beta   90.00
_cell.angle_gamma   90.00
#
_symmetry.space_group_name_H-M   'P 1'
#
loop_
_entity.id
_entity.type
_entity.pdbx_description
1 polymer ?
#
loop_
_entity_poly.entity_id
_entity_poly.type
_entity_poly.pdbx_seq_one_letter_code
_entity_poly.pdbx_strand_id
1 'polypeptide(L)'
;MAASYHARSNSLPSRQHPIVSQIDENLNRLKASQSASTSSSIGHNLSGLQDLHECVDVLLQLPFTQQALAQEKQREMVEELLDGSLMLLDVCTTAKDALLQTKECTQELQSILRRRRGAEGLANEFRKYLTSR
;
A
#
# COMPACT_ATOMS: atom_id res chain seq x y z
N MET A 1 21.32 -2.92 -63.62
CA MET A 1 20.38 -3.78 -62.87
C MET A 1 20.50 -3.36 -61.41
N ALA A 2 19.45 -2.75 -60.86
CA ALA A 2 19.51 -1.98 -59.61
C ALA A 2 19.73 -2.87 -58.38
N ALA A 3 20.62 -2.45 -57.47
CA ALA A 3 20.82 -3.10 -56.19
C ALA A 3 19.63 -2.81 -55.26
N SER A 4 18.94 -3.86 -54.87
CA SER A 4 17.86 -3.83 -53.88
C SER A 4 18.44 -3.56 -52.49
N TYR A 5 18.26 -2.34 -51.98
CA TYR A 5 18.59 -2.02 -50.59
C TYR A 5 17.49 -2.54 -49.67
N HIS A 6 17.80 -3.56 -48.85
CA HIS A 6 16.93 -3.98 -47.76
C HIS A 6 17.01 -2.94 -46.63
N ALA A 7 15.95 -2.14 -46.47
CA ALA A 7 15.74 -1.35 -45.27
C ALA A 7 15.56 -2.32 -44.09
N ARG A 8 16.58 -2.43 -43.23
CA ARG A 8 16.49 -3.17 -41.96
C ARG A 8 15.91 -2.22 -40.91
N SER A 9 14.74 -2.57 -40.39
CA SER A 9 14.10 -1.83 -39.30
C SER A 9 14.99 -1.87 -38.05
N ASN A 10 15.40 -0.71 -37.56
CA ASN A 10 16.09 -0.58 -36.29
C ASN A 10 15.05 -0.68 -35.15
N SER A 11 14.67 -1.89 -34.74
CA SER A 11 13.95 -2.09 -33.49
C SER A 11 14.94 -1.90 -32.34
N LEU A 12 15.04 -0.68 -31.81
CA LEU A 12 15.66 -0.45 -30.52
C LEU A 12 14.90 -1.27 -29.47
N PRO A 13 15.56 -1.96 -28.54
CA PRO A 13 14.85 -2.55 -27.41
C PRO A 13 14.39 -1.39 -26.51
N SER A 14 13.19 -0.85 -26.77
CA SER A 14 12.57 0.20 -25.95
C SER A 14 11.79 -0.38 -24.77
N ARG A 15 11.94 -1.69 -24.49
CA ARG A 15 11.15 -2.34 -23.46
C ARG A 15 11.76 -2.00 -22.11
N GLN A 16 11.08 -1.14 -21.36
CA GLN A 16 11.36 -0.93 -19.94
C GLN A 16 11.41 -2.28 -19.24
N HIS A 17 12.33 -2.43 -18.27
CA HIS A 17 12.46 -3.68 -17.53
C HIS A 17 11.11 -4.07 -16.92
N PRO A 18 10.68 -5.35 -17.00
CA PRO A 18 9.34 -5.77 -16.55
C PRO A 18 8.97 -5.29 -15.14
N ILE A 19 9.96 -5.26 -14.24
CA ILE A 19 9.78 -4.78 -12.86
C ILE A 19 9.36 -3.30 -12.77
N VAL A 20 9.86 -2.46 -13.67
CA VAL A 20 9.56 -1.01 -13.67
C VAL A 20 8.11 -0.80 -14.09
N SER A 21 7.65 -1.53 -15.11
CA SER A 21 6.24 -1.52 -15.52
C SER A 21 5.31 -1.96 -14.40
N GLN A 22 5.72 -2.94 -13.59
CA GLN A 22 4.92 -3.44 -12.47
C GLN A 22 4.85 -2.42 -11.33
N ILE A 23 5.95 -1.72 -11.04
CA ILE A 23 5.98 -0.63 -10.06
C ILE A 23 5.04 0.51 -10.50
N ASP A 24 5.11 0.92 -11.76
CA ASP A 24 4.24 1.97 -12.30
C ASP A 24 2.76 1.59 -12.22
N GLU A 25 2.43 0.33 -12.53
CA GLU A 25 1.06 -0.18 -12.43
C GLU A 25 0.55 -0.18 -10.98
N ASN A 26 1.38 -0.61 -10.02
CA ASN A 26 1.03 -0.58 -8.60
C ASN A 26 0.85 0.86 -8.09
N LEU A 27 1.72 1.80 -8.50
CA LEU A 27 1.58 3.22 -8.15
C LEU A 27 0.30 3.84 -8.73
N ASN A 28 -0.04 3.53 -9.98
CA ASN A 28 -1.26 4.01 -10.60
C ASN A 28 -2.50 3.45 -9.92
N ARG A 29 -2.49 2.17 -9.53
CA ARG A 29 -3.56 1.54 -8.75
C ARG A 29 -3.78 2.26 -7.41
N LEU A 30 -2.70 2.56 -6.68
CA LEU A 30 -2.75 3.28 -5.40
C LEU A 30 -3.20 4.75 -5.56
N LYS A 31 -2.84 5.42 -6.65
CA LYS A 31 -3.34 6.78 -6.93
C LYS A 31 -4.83 6.79 -7.26
N ALA A 32 -5.30 5.80 -8.02
CA ALA A 32 -6.72 5.70 -8.38
C ALA A 32 -7.60 5.45 -7.15
N SER A 33 -7.15 4.66 -6.19
CA SER A 33 -7.91 4.37 -4.96
C SER A 33 -8.02 5.57 -4.01
N GLN A 34 -7.09 6.54 -4.07
CA GLN A 34 -7.18 7.79 -3.31
C GLN A 34 -8.42 8.62 -3.68
N SER A 35 -8.88 8.55 -4.93
CA SER A 35 -10.02 9.35 -5.42
C SER A 35 -11.38 8.79 -5.02
N ALA A 36 -11.44 7.55 -4.50
CA ALA A 36 -12.68 6.81 -4.25
C ALA A 36 -13.00 6.62 -2.76
N SER A 37 -12.45 7.48 -1.88
CA SER A 37 -12.49 7.43 -0.41
C SER A 37 -13.76 6.81 0.20
N THR A 38 -13.68 5.50 0.47
CA THR A 38 -14.68 4.70 1.18
C THR A 38 -13.96 3.84 2.20
N SER A 39 -14.58 3.53 3.35
CA SER A 39 -13.95 2.76 4.44
C SER A 39 -13.50 1.34 4.03
N SER A 40 -14.10 0.76 2.97
CA SER A 40 -13.68 -0.52 2.39
C SER A 40 -12.34 -0.47 1.65
N SER A 41 -11.79 0.72 1.37
CA SER A 41 -10.58 0.87 0.55
C SER A 41 -9.27 0.63 1.30
N ILE A 42 -9.26 0.67 2.65
CA ILE A 42 -8.02 0.65 3.43
C ILE A 42 -7.27 -0.68 3.33
N GLY A 43 -7.97 -1.81 3.38
CA GLY A 43 -7.36 -3.12 3.22
C GLY A 43 -6.73 -3.29 1.82
N HIS A 44 -7.45 -2.87 0.78
CA HIS A 44 -6.94 -2.88 -0.60
C HIS A 44 -5.73 -1.96 -0.79
N ASN A 45 -5.72 -0.79 -0.14
CA ASN A 45 -4.57 0.11 -0.18
C ASN A 45 -3.34 -0.50 0.51
N LEU A 46 -3.51 -1.13 1.67
CA LEU A 46 -2.41 -1.82 2.36
C LEU A 46 -1.86 -2.99 1.54
N SER A 47 -2.74 -3.79 0.90
CA SER A 47 -2.30 -4.84 -0.03
C SER A 47 -1.55 -4.25 -1.23
N GLY A 48 -2.03 -3.14 -1.81
CA GLY A 48 -1.33 -2.47 -2.92
C GLY A 48 0.04 -1.92 -2.52
N LEU A 49 0.19 -1.43 -1.28
CA LEU A 49 1.47 -1.00 -0.73
C LEU A 49 2.43 -2.18 -0.54
N GLN A 50 1.92 -3.34 -0.11
CA GLN A 50 2.71 -4.58 -0.05
C GLN A 50 3.21 -4.98 -1.44
N ASP A 51 2.32 -5.04 -2.44
CA ASP A 51 2.69 -5.40 -3.82
C ASP A 51 3.76 -4.45 -4.38
N LEU A 52 3.63 -3.16 -4.12
CA LEU A 52 4.60 -2.14 -4.51
C LEU A 52 5.96 -2.38 -3.83
N HIS A 53 5.95 -2.62 -2.52
CA HIS A 53 7.16 -2.87 -1.74
C HIS A 53 7.90 -4.12 -2.24
N GLU A 54 7.19 -5.22 -2.50
CA GLU A 54 7.79 -6.44 -3.07
C GLU A 54 8.45 -6.18 -4.42
N CYS A 55 7.84 -5.37 -5.29
CA CYS A 55 8.44 -5.02 -6.58
C CYS A 55 9.69 -4.14 -6.42
N VAL A 56 9.67 -3.19 -5.49
CA VAL A 56 10.82 -2.33 -5.18
C VAL A 56 11.97 -3.16 -4.59
N ASP A 57 11.69 -4.09 -3.68
CA ASP A 57 12.70 -5.00 -3.12
C ASP A 57 13.39 -5.82 -4.22
N VAL A 58 12.61 -6.40 -5.14
CA VAL A 58 13.16 -7.10 -6.31
C VAL A 58 14.03 -6.16 -7.17
N LEU A 59 13.60 -4.92 -7.42
CA LEU A 59 14.39 -3.93 -8.16
C LEU A 59 15.72 -3.62 -7.47
N LEU A 60 15.72 -3.43 -6.15
CA LEU A 60 16.90 -3.13 -5.34
C LEU A 60 17.89 -4.30 -5.27
N GLN A 61 17.41 -5.53 -5.41
CA GLN A 61 18.27 -6.73 -5.46
C GLN A 61 18.96 -6.92 -6.82
N LEU A 62 18.57 -6.20 -7.88
CA LEU A 62 19.19 -6.35 -9.19
C LEU A 62 20.64 -5.79 -9.19
N PRO A 63 21.61 -6.52 -9.78
CA PRO A 63 23.02 -6.12 -9.75
C PRO A 63 23.29 -4.73 -10.33
N PHE A 64 22.58 -4.36 -11.40
CA PHE A 64 22.73 -3.04 -12.02
C PHE A 64 22.18 -1.92 -11.13
N THR A 65 21.11 -2.18 -10.38
CA THR A 65 20.55 -1.22 -9.42
C THR A 65 21.53 -1.03 -8.28
N GLN A 66 22.07 -2.11 -7.71
CA GLN A 66 23.07 -2.02 -6.65
C GLN A 66 24.32 -1.28 -7.10
N GLN A 67 24.80 -1.54 -8.33
CA GLN A 67 25.93 -0.84 -8.91
C GLN A 67 25.64 0.66 -9.14
N ALA A 68 24.43 1.01 -9.54
CA ALA A 68 24.02 2.40 -9.70
C ALA A 68 23.94 3.12 -8.34
N LEU A 69 23.33 2.48 -7.34
CA LEU A 69 23.15 3.02 -5.98
C LEU A 69 24.46 3.16 -5.20
N ALA A 70 25.46 2.31 -5.49
CA ALA A 70 26.78 2.37 -4.84
C ALA A 70 27.62 3.59 -5.27
N GLN A 71 27.20 4.34 -6.28
CA GLN A 71 27.90 5.55 -6.69
C GLN A 71 27.62 6.67 -5.68
N GLU A 72 28.66 7.33 -5.17
CA GLU A 72 28.54 8.45 -4.21
C GLU A 72 27.60 9.56 -4.72
N LYS A 73 27.53 9.76 -6.05
CA LYS A 73 26.62 10.72 -6.69
C LYS A 73 25.14 10.42 -6.44
N GLN A 74 24.78 9.18 -6.12
CA GLN A 74 23.40 8.75 -5.86
C GLN A 74 23.03 8.79 -4.38
N ARG A 75 23.92 9.26 -3.50
CA ARG A 75 23.70 9.29 -2.06
C ARG A 75 22.42 10.04 -1.66
N GLU A 76 22.21 11.24 -2.21
CA GLU A 76 21.02 12.06 -1.93
C GLU A 76 19.73 11.34 -2.33
N MET A 77 19.69 10.74 -3.52
CA MET A 77 18.54 9.95 -3.98
C MET A 77 18.30 8.71 -3.10
N VAL A 78 19.37 8.05 -2.61
CA VAL A 78 19.24 6.92 -1.68
C VAL A 78 18.67 7.38 -0.34
N GLU A 79 19.12 8.52 0.19
CA GLU A 79 18.59 9.12 1.42
C GLU A 79 17.10 9.46 1.25
N GLU A 80 16.69 10.10 0.15
CA GLU A 80 15.28 10.39 -0.15
C GLU A 80 14.42 9.11 -0.25
N LEU A 81 14.94 8.05 -0.88
CA LEU A 81 14.25 6.76 -0.97
C LEU A 81 14.04 6.12 0.41
N LEU A 82 15.06 6.21 1.28
CA LEU A 82 14.99 5.69 2.64
C LEU A 82 14.01 6.50 3.49
N ASP A 83 14.02 7.82 3.39
CA ASP A 83 13.06 8.69 4.08
C ASP A 83 11.62 8.40 3.64
N GLY A 84 11.38 8.23 2.33
CA GLY A 84 10.08 7.80 1.82
C GLY A 84 9.65 6.42 2.33
N SER A 85 10.60 5.49 2.47
CA SER A 85 10.34 4.14 3.01
C SER A 85 10.01 4.18 4.51
N LEU A 86 10.68 5.04 5.28
CA LEU A 86 10.36 5.28 6.70
C LEU A 86 8.96 5.89 6.87
N MET A 87 8.62 6.89 6.07
CA MET A 87 7.29 7.49 6.08
C MET A 87 6.19 6.45 5.81
N LEU A 88 6.43 5.53 4.86
CA LEU A 88 5.51 4.44 4.59
C LEU A 88 5.36 3.48 5.78
N LEU A 89 6.47 3.14 6.44
CA LEU A 89 6.47 2.30 7.64
C LEU A 89 5.66 2.94 8.79
N ASP A 90 5.79 4.25 8.98
CA ASP A 90 5.04 5.00 9.99
C ASP A 90 3.53 4.97 9.72
N VAL A 91 3.12 5.15 8.46
CA VAL A 91 1.72 5.05 8.04
C VAL A 91 1.16 3.65 8.29
N CYS A 92 1.90 2.61 7.90
CA CYS A 92 1.52 1.21 8.14
C CYS A 92 1.42 0.89 9.63
N THR A 93 2.34 1.41 10.45
CA THR A 93 2.32 1.25 11.91
C THR A 93 1.10 1.93 12.52
N THR A 94 0.82 3.16 12.12
CA THR A 94 -0.37 3.91 12.56
C THR A 94 -1.66 3.17 12.21
N ALA A 95 -1.75 2.65 10.97
CA ALA A 95 -2.91 1.86 10.54
C ALA A 95 -3.08 0.59 11.37
N LYS A 96 -1.98 -0.13 11.64
CA LYS A 96 -1.98 -1.33 12.50
C LYS A 96 -2.45 -0.99 13.92
N ASP A 97 -1.93 0.08 14.51
CA ASP A 97 -2.27 0.47 15.88
C ASP A 97 -3.74 0.89 15.99
N ALA A 98 -4.27 1.63 15.01
CA ALA A 98 -5.69 1.97 14.94
C ALA A 98 -6.59 0.72 14.82
N LEU A 99 -6.17 -0.28 14.04
CA LEU A 99 -6.88 -1.56 13.94
C LEU A 99 -6.85 -2.33 15.26
N LEU A 100 -5.71 -2.36 15.95
CA LEU A 100 -5.57 -2.99 17.26
C LEU A 100 -6.46 -2.31 18.30
N GLN A 101 -6.48 -0.98 18.34
CA GLN A 101 -7.35 -0.21 19.23
C GLN A 101 -8.84 -0.50 18.96
N THR A 102 -9.24 -0.55 17.68
CA THR A 102 -10.62 -0.88 17.28
C THR A 102 -11.00 -2.30 17.73
N LYS A 103 -10.08 -3.26 17.58
CA LYS A 103 -10.25 -4.64 18.02
C LYS A 103 -10.42 -4.71 19.54
N GLU A 104 -9.59 -4.03 20.31
CA GLU A 104 -9.67 -3.98 21.78
C GLU A 104 -11.00 -3.39 22.24
N CYS A 105 -11.41 -2.26 21.67
CA CYS A 105 -12.70 -1.62 21.97
C CYS A 105 -13.88 -2.57 21.68
N THR A 106 -13.83 -3.30 20.54
CA THR A 106 -14.87 -4.27 20.18
C THR A 106 -14.92 -5.43 21.17
N GLN A 107 -13.77 -5.94 21.61
CA GLN A 107 -13.68 -7.03 22.60
C GLN A 107 -14.15 -6.59 23.99
N GLU A 108 -13.84 -5.37 24.40
CA GLU A 108 -14.31 -4.78 25.65
C GLU A 108 -15.84 -4.64 25.62
N LEU A 109 -16.39 -4.07 24.55
CA LEU A 109 -17.82 -3.96 24.35
C LEU A 109 -18.49 -5.34 24.44
N GLN A 110 -18.01 -6.33 23.69
CA GLN A 110 -18.53 -7.69 23.74
C GLN A 110 -18.48 -8.28 25.16
N SER A 111 -17.41 -8.02 25.90
CA SER A 111 -17.26 -8.47 27.28
C SER A 111 -18.28 -7.82 28.23
N ILE A 112 -18.54 -6.53 28.08
CA ILE A 112 -19.58 -5.81 28.83
C ILE A 112 -20.96 -6.39 28.51
N LEU A 113 -21.25 -6.63 27.23
CA LEU A 113 -22.53 -7.21 26.80
C LEU A 113 -22.76 -8.62 27.37
N ARG A 114 -21.71 -9.45 27.40
CA ARG A 114 -21.78 -10.79 28.00
C ARG A 114 -22.06 -10.73 29.51
N ARG A 115 -21.50 -9.74 30.22
CA ARG A 115 -21.71 -9.56 31.67
C ARG A 115 -23.09 -8.98 32.00
N ARG A 116 -23.60 -8.04 31.21
CA ARG A 116 -24.88 -7.35 31.45
C ARG A 116 -26.05 -8.13 30.85
N ARG A 117 -26.56 -9.15 31.57
CA ARG A 117 -27.87 -9.82 31.39
C ARG A 117 -28.35 -10.08 29.94
N GLY A 118 -27.43 -10.38 29.00
CA GLY A 118 -27.75 -10.75 27.62
C GLY A 118 -28.31 -9.63 26.73
N ALA A 119 -28.64 -9.97 25.48
CA ALA A 119 -29.09 -9.04 24.44
C ALA A 119 -30.37 -8.27 24.81
N GLU A 120 -31.27 -8.87 25.60
CA GLU A 120 -32.54 -8.26 26.03
C GLU A 120 -32.34 -7.09 26.99
N GLY A 121 -31.39 -7.21 27.93
CA GLY A 121 -31.04 -6.14 28.86
C GLY A 121 -30.40 -4.94 28.16
N LEU A 122 -29.56 -5.22 27.15
CA LEU A 122 -28.95 -4.18 26.30
C LEU A 122 -30.00 -3.46 25.45
N ALA A 123 -30.88 -4.21 24.78
CA ALA A 123 -31.91 -3.65 23.91
C ALA A 123 -32.84 -2.69 24.68
N ASN A 124 -33.17 -3.02 25.94
CA ASN A 124 -33.95 -2.12 26.79
C ASN A 124 -33.19 -0.85 27.22
N GLU A 125 -31.88 -0.93 27.50
CA GLU A 125 -31.08 0.26 27.82
C GLU A 125 -30.82 1.15 26.60
N PHE A 126 -30.59 0.57 25.42
CA PHE A 126 -30.53 1.32 24.16
C PHE A 126 -31.84 2.04 23.86
N ARG A 127 -32.97 1.37 24.09
CA ARG A 127 -34.30 1.96 23.94
C ARG A 127 -34.51 3.13 24.89
N LYS A 128 -34.13 2.97 26.17
CA LYS A 128 -34.17 4.05 27.17
C LYS A 128 -33.33 5.26 26.75
N TYR A 129 -32.10 5.02 26.29
CA TYR A 129 -31.20 6.07 25.82
C TYR A 129 -31.80 6.84 24.63
N LEU A 130 -32.36 6.13 23.65
CA LEU A 130 -33.02 6.73 22.49
C LEU A 130 -34.27 7.53 22.86
N THR A 131 -35.03 7.11 23.87
CA THR A 131 -36.19 7.87 24.37
C THR A 131 -35.83 9.03 25.30
N SER A 132 -34.58 9.10 25.79
CA SER A 132 -34.09 10.16 26.67
C SER A 132 -33.47 11.33 25.91
N ARG A 133 -33.55 11.31 24.57
CA ARG A 133 -32.99 12.31 23.67
C ARG A 133 -34.11 12.89 22.81
#